data_AF-A0A4U9U3F3-F1
#
_entry.id   AF-A0A4U9U3F3-F1
#
_cell.length_a   1.000
_cell.length_b   1.000
_cell.length_c   1.000
_cell.angle_alpha   90.00
_cell.angle_beta   90.00
_cell.angle_gamma   90.00
#
_symmetry.space_group_name_H-M   'P 1'
#
loop_
_entity.id
_entity.type
_entity.pdbx_description
1 polymer ?
#
loop_
_entity_poly.entity_id
_entity_poly.type
_entity_poly.pdbx_seq_one_letter_code
_entity_poly.pdbx_strand_id
1 'polypeptide(L)'
;MITHIGGLDAVPETIINLPSIPGGKKLIYNFATMPLTAIADFPRTRENRPFYARLAELVAESHGVWNEQAERFLLQHFGVETGV
;
A
#
# COMPACT_ATOMS: atom_id res chain seq x y z
N MET A 1 -5.02 -7.46 -10.35
CA MET A 1 -5.37 -6.32 -9.51
C MET A 1 -4.64 -6.39 -8.19
N ILE A 2 -3.88 -5.35 -7.83
CA ILE A 2 -3.34 -5.17 -6.48
C ILE A 2 -4.49 -4.72 -5.58
N THR A 3 -4.59 -5.30 -4.40
CA THR A 3 -5.67 -4.99 -3.44
C THR A 3 -5.14 -4.53 -2.09
N HIS A 4 -3.90 -4.92 -1.77
CA HIS A 4 -3.22 -4.56 -0.55
C HIS A 4 -1.77 -4.20 -0.87
N ILE A 5 -1.23 -3.27 -0.09
CA ILE A 5 0.20 -2.93 -0.08
C ILE A 5 0.75 -3.08 1.35
N GLY A 6 2.02 -3.41 1.51
CA GLY A 6 2.64 -3.54 2.83
C GLY A 6 4.17 -3.54 2.76
N GLY A 7 4.80 -3.44 3.92
CA GLY A 7 6.26 -3.54 4.09
C GLY A 7 6.72 -4.99 4.26
N LEU A 8 8.04 -5.18 4.32
CA LEU A 8 8.64 -6.51 4.54
C LEU A 8 8.24 -7.10 5.90
N ASP A 9 8.08 -6.24 6.90
CA ASP A 9 7.65 -6.57 8.26
C ASP A 9 6.23 -7.14 8.32
N ALA A 10 5.36 -6.82 7.35
CA ALA A 10 4.00 -7.35 7.29
C ALA A 10 3.94 -8.80 6.76
N VAL A 11 5.02 -9.32 6.16
CA VAL A 11 5.03 -10.63 5.49
C VAL A 11 4.70 -11.81 6.41
N PRO A 12 5.31 -11.96 7.61
CA PRO A 12 5.06 -13.12 8.46
C PRO A 12 3.57 -13.27 8.80
N GLU A 13 2.96 -12.20 9.31
CA GLU A 13 1.53 -12.20 9.66
C GLU A 13 0.62 -12.35 8.44
N THR A 14 1.01 -11.77 7.30
CA THR A 14 0.26 -11.92 6.04
C THR A 14 0.25 -13.38 5.58
N ILE A 15 1.37 -14.09 5.66
CA ILE A 15 1.48 -15.49 5.23
C ILE A 15 0.71 -16.41 6.18
N ILE A 16 0.92 -16.24 7.50
CA ILE A 16 0.27 -17.06 8.54
C ILE A 16 -1.25 -16.96 8.41
N ASN A 17 -1.77 -15.75 8.17
CA ASN A 17 -3.19 -15.48 8.15
C ASN A 17 -3.79 -15.42 6.73
N LEU A 18 -3.03 -15.75 5.69
CA LEU A 18 -3.41 -15.56 4.28
C LEU A 18 -4.82 -16.06 3.92
N PRO A 19 -5.28 -17.25 4.37
CA PRO A 19 -6.63 -17.73 4.06
C PRO A 19 -7.76 -16.83 4.59
N SER A 20 -7.48 -16.04 5.63
CA SER A 20 -8.44 -15.14 6.28
C SER A 20 -8.36 -13.71 5.77
N ILE A 21 -7.34 -13.35 4.99
CA ILE A 21 -7.14 -12.00 4.45
C ILE A 21 -7.79 -11.91 3.06
N PRO A 22 -8.93 -11.20 2.91
CA PRO A 22 -9.63 -11.12 1.64
C PRO A 22 -8.84 -10.36 0.56
N GLY A 23 -9.37 -10.32 -0.66
CA GLY A 23 -8.79 -9.58 -1.79
C GLY A 23 -7.80 -10.38 -2.63
N GLY A 24 -7.35 -9.76 -3.72
CA GLY A 24 -6.47 -10.36 -4.72
C GLY A 24 -5.00 -10.30 -4.34
N LYS A 25 -4.19 -9.60 -5.15
CA LYS A 25 -2.73 -9.53 -4.99
C LYS A 25 -2.35 -8.61 -3.81
N LYS A 26 -1.38 -9.05 -3.01
CA LYS A 26 -0.75 -8.32 -1.90
C LYS A 26 0.66 -7.93 -2.37
N LEU A 27 0.91 -6.64 -2.57
CA LEU A 27 2.20 -6.13 -3.01
C LEU A 27 3.05 -5.77 -1.79
N ILE A 28 4.28 -6.27 -1.75
CA ILE A 28 5.21 -6.05 -0.63
C ILE A 28 6.40 -5.22 -1.10
N TYR A 29 6.67 -4.13 -0.40
CA TYR A 29 7.84 -3.28 -0.57
C TYR A 29 8.92 -3.71 0.43
N ASN A 30 9.97 -4.36 -0.07
CA ASN A 30 11.02 -4.99 0.74
C ASN A 30 11.82 -4.01 1.63
N PHE A 31 11.91 -2.73 1.23
CA PHE A 31 12.61 -1.68 1.99
C PHE A 31 11.71 -0.96 3.01
N ALA A 32 10.38 -1.17 2.97
CA ALA A 32 9.43 -0.45 3.79
C ALA A 32 9.09 -1.20 5.08
N THR A 33 8.81 -0.45 6.15
CA THR A 33 8.18 -0.93 7.39
C THR A 33 6.79 -0.32 7.47
N MET A 34 5.75 -1.10 7.15
CA MET A 34 4.37 -0.65 7.16
C MET A 34 3.39 -1.83 7.19
N PRO A 35 2.22 -1.68 7.83
CA PRO A 35 1.24 -2.76 7.90
C PRO A 35 0.68 -3.11 6.51
N LEU A 36 0.29 -4.37 6.32
CA LEU A 36 -0.49 -4.77 5.16
C LEU A 36 -1.83 -4.03 5.18
N THR A 37 -2.01 -3.09 4.26
CA THR A 37 -3.17 -2.19 4.23
C THR A 37 -3.96 -2.42 2.94
N ALA A 38 -5.26 -2.61 3.05
CA ALA A 38 -6.15 -2.66 1.90
C ALA A 38 -6.25 -1.27 1.26
N ILE A 39 -6.16 -1.20 -0.08
CA ILE A 39 -6.28 0.08 -0.80
C ILE A 39 -7.63 0.76 -0.51
N ALA A 40 -8.70 -0.04 -0.37
CA ALA A 40 -10.04 0.44 -0.03
C ALA A 40 -10.14 1.08 1.37
N ASP A 41 -9.21 0.77 2.28
CA ASP A 41 -9.20 1.28 3.66
C ASP A 41 -8.33 2.52 3.84
N PHE A 42 -7.60 2.98 2.82
CA PHE A 42 -6.81 4.21 2.90
C PHE A 42 -7.59 5.42 3.46
N PRO A 43 -8.84 5.71 3.04
CA PRO A 43 -9.59 6.85 3.57
C PRO A 43 -9.98 6.73 5.05
N ARG A 44 -9.97 5.50 5.59
CA ARG A 44 -10.42 5.17 6.95
C ARG A 44 -9.26 4.98 7.93
N THR A 45 -8.04 4.87 7.41
CA THR A 45 -6.84 4.60 8.21
C THR A 45 -6.47 5.84 9.03
N ARG A 46 -6.36 5.68 10.36
CA ARG A 46 -6.04 6.77 11.30
C ARG A 46 -4.53 6.92 11.53
N GLU A 47 -3.82 5.81 11.51
CA GLU A 47 -2.35 5.78 11.55
C GLU A 47 -1.78 6.39 10.27
N ASN A 48 -0.72 7.19 10.36
CA ASN A 48 -0.09 7.86 9.21
C ASN A 48 -1.10 8.54 8.27
N ARG A 49 -2.15 9.16 8.82
CA ARG A 49 -3.28 9.72 8.08
C ARG A 49 -2.88 10.58 6.87
N PRO A 50 -1.86 11.48 6.93
CA PRO A 50 -1.47 12.26 5.75
C PRO A 50 -0.95 11.40 4.59
N PHE A 51 -0.20 10.33 4.88
CA PHE A 51 0.32 9.39 3.88
C PHE A 51 -0.81 8.62 3.19
N TYR A 52 -1.70 8.01 3.97
CA TYR A 52 -2.82 7.24 3.41
C TYR A 52 -3.88 8.13 2.75
N ALA A 53 -4.12 9.34 3.25
CA ALA A 53 -5.01 10.29 2.59
C ALA A 53 -4.49 10.65 1.20
N ARG A 54 -3.17 10.92 1.07
CA ARG A 54 -2.59 11.22 -0.24
C ARG A 54 -2.63 10.01 -1.18
N LEU A 55 -2.36 8.81 -0.68
CA LEU A 55 -2.53 7.59 -1.48
C LEU A 55 -3.97 7.39 -1.94
N ALA A 56 -4.96 7.65 -1.08
CA ALA A 56 -6.38 7.55 -1.42
C ALA A 56 -6.76 8.51 -2.57
N GLU A 57 -6.27 9.74 -2.55
CA GLU A 57 -6.46 10.71 -3.63
C GLU A 57 -5.87 10.20 -4.95
N LEU A 58 -4.62 9.74 -4.93
CA LEU A 58 -3.90 9.29 -6.13
C LEU A 58 -4.55 8.07 -6.79
N VAL A 59 -5.02 7.10 -5.99
CA VAL A 59 -5.70 5.91 -6.54
C VAL A 59 -7.14 6.18 -6.96
N ALA A 60 -7.76 7.27 -6.50
CA ALA A 60 -9.13 7.61 -6.90
C ALA A 60 -9.23 7.95 -8.40
N GLU A 61 -8.17 8.54 -8.98
CA GLU A 61 -8.07 8.84 -10.42
C GLU A 61 -8.19 7.58 -11.29
N SER A 62 -7.76 6.42 -10.76
CA SER A 62 -7.83 5.11 -11.40
C SER A 62 -8.90 4.20 -10.80
N HIS A 63 -9.95 4.78 -10.21
CA HIS A 63 -11.08 4.05 -9.60
C HIS A 63 -10.64 3.01 -8.55
N GLY A 64 -9.64 3.34 -7.73
CA GLY A 64 -9.13 2.49 -6.66
C GLY A 64 -8.13 1.42 -7.12
N VAL A 65 -7.73 1.43 -8.39
CA VAL A 65 -6.67 0.55 -8.90
C VAL A 65 -5.31 1.13 -8.56
N TRP A 66 -4.41 0.33 -7.99
CA TRP A 66 -3.01 0.74 -7.76
C TRP A 66 -2.35 1.22 -9.06
N ASN A 67 -1.75 2.41 -9.04
CA ASN A 67 -1.23 3.09 -10.22
C ASN A 67 0.18 3.67 -9.98
N GLU A 68 0.82 4.12 -11.06
CA GLU A 68 2.19 4.65 -11.04
C GLU A 68 2.37 5.85 -10.12
N GLN A 69 1.40 6.77 -10.09
CA GLN A 69 1.50 7.98 -9.28
C GLN A 69 1.51 7.66 -7.78
N ALA A 70 0.64 6.74 -7.34
CA ALA A 70 0.58 6.26 -5.97
C ALA A 70 1.86 5.52 -5.57
N GLU A 71 2.40 4.68 -6.46
CA GLU A 71 3.65 3.97 -6.23
C GLU A 71 4.85 4.92 -6.14
N ARG A 72 4.94 5.90 -7.05
CA ARG A 72 5.99 6.93 -7.01
C ARG A 72 5.97 7.73 -5.71
N PHE A 73 4.78 8.13 -5.26
CA PHE A 73 4.61 8.81 -3.98
C PHE A 73 5.06 7.93 -2.80
N LEU A 74 4.69 6.65 -2.80
CA LEU A 74 5.12 5.70 -1.77
C LEU A 74 6.64 5.54 -1.76
N LEU A 75 7.27 5.37 -2.93
CA LEU A 75 8.72 5.21 -3.05
C LEU A 75 9.46 6.45 -2.52
N GLN A 76 9.00 7.65 -2.91
CA GLN A 76 9.54 8.91 -2.40
C GLN A 76 9.37 9.06 -0.89
N HIS A 77 8.23 8.62 -0.32
CA HIS A 77 8.00 8.64 1.12
C HIS A 77 9.04 7.83 1.90
N PHE A 78 9.51 6.71 1.32
CA PHE A 78 10.56 5.87 1.90
C PHE A 78 11.97 6.22 1.39
N GLY A 79 12.15 7.37 0.73
CA GLY A 79 13.46 7.85 0.26
C GLY A 79 14.05 7.04 -0.89
N VAL A 80 13.22 6.31 -1.65
CA VAL A 80 13.65 5.57 -2.85
C VAL A 80 13.53 6.46 -4.08
N GLU A 81 14.66 6.77 -4.70
CA GLU A 81 14.69 7.52 -5.96
C GLU A 81 14.25 6.64 -7.13
N THR A 82 13.27 7.11 -7.91
CA THR A 82 12.71 6.33 -9.03
C THR A 82 13.48 6.47 -10.34
N GLY A 83 14.54 7.30 -10.40
CA GLY A 83 15.41 7.41 -11.58
C GLY A 83 14.74 7.87 -12.89
N VAL A 84 13.50 8.38 -12.81
CA VAL A 84 12.72 8.94 -13.93
C VAL A 84 12.38 10.39 -13.63
#